data_AF-A0A7C5HS57-F1
#
_entry.id   AF-A0A7C5HS57-F1
#
_cell.length_a   1.000
_cell.length_b   1.000
_cell.length_c   1.000
_cell.angle_alpha   90.00
_cell.angle_beta   90.00
_cell.angle_gamma   90.00
#
_symmetry.space_group_name_H-M   'P 1'
#
loop_
_entity.id
_entity.type
_entity.pdbx_description
1 polymer ?
#
loop_
_entity_poly.entity_id
_entity_poly.type
_entity_poly.pdbx_seq_one_letter_code
_entity_poly.pdbx_strand_id
1 'polypeptide(L)'
;MADRNGELSKLEQLQQKRAAIYAHGGPERVEAQHEKGKLTARERVALLVDEGSFVEYDAFMRTRSTYYDLDKMELPADGVVTGVGTV
;
A
#
# COMPACT_ATOMS: atom_id res chain seq x y z
N MET A 1 7.18 -16.16 -14.58
CA MET A 1 7.47 -16.73 -15.92
C MET A 1 6.23 -16.41 -16.73
N ALA A 2 6.34 -15.55 -17.75
CA ALA A 2 5.19 -15.06 -18.52
C ALA A 2 4.41 -16.24 -19.13
N ASP A 3 3.08 -16.08 -19.27
CA ASP A 3 2.24 -17.11 -19.86
C ASP A 3 2.54 -17.30 -21.35
N ARG A 4 1.82 -18.23 -22.01
CA ARG A 4 2.02 -18.54 -23.44
C ARG A 4 1.82 -17.33 -24.38
N ASN A 5 1.24 -16.23 -23.91
CA ASN A 5 1.02 -15.00 -24.67
C ASN A 5 2.00 -13.88 -24.29
N GLY A 6 2.97 -14.13 -23.39
CA GLY A 6 3.87 -13.09 -22.89
C GLY A 6 3.21 -12.17 -21.85
N GLU A 7 1.99 -12.48 -21.39
CA GLU A 7 1.32 -11.72 -20.36
C GLU A 7 1.74 -12.22 -18.97
N LEU A 8 1.81 -11.29 -18.00
CA LEU A 8 1.98 -11.65 -16.60
C LEU A 8 0.78 -12.49 -16.18
N SER A 9 1.05 -13.59 -15.48
CA SER A 9 -0.02 -14.37 -14.86
C SER A 9 -0.83 -13.47 -13.91
N LYS A 10 -2.11 -13.79 -13.71
CA LYS A 10 -2.99 -13.03 -12.78
C LYS A 10 -2.37 -12.91 -11.37
N LEU A 11 -1.63 -13.94 -10.93
CA LEU A 11 -0.90 -13.92 -9.67
C LEU A 11 0.23 -12.89 -9.67
N GLU A 12 1.05 -12.85 -10.72
CA GLU A 12 2.13 -11.86 -10.86
C GLU A 12 1.57 -10.43 -10.92
N GLN A 13 0.47 -10.21 -11.65
CA GLN A 13 -0.20 -8.90 -11.69
C GLN A 13 -0.70 -8.47 -10.31
N LEU A 14 -1.29 -9.38 -9.53
CA LEU A 14 -1.74 -9.10 -8.18
C LEU A 14 -0.56 -8.75 -7.26
N GLN A 15 0.52 -9.50 -7.34
CA GLN A 15 1.73 -9.26 -6.55
C GLN A 15 2.36 -7.91 -6.88
N GLN A 16 2.42 -7.54 -8.17
CA GLN A 16 2.92 -6.24 -8.62
C GLN A 16 2.06 -5.09 -8.08
N LYS A 17 0.72 -5.19 -8.18
CA LYS A 17 -0.19 -4.18 -7.62
C LYS A 17 -0.03 -4.04 -6.11
N ARG A 18 0.10 -5.17 -5.39
CA ARG A 18 0.32 -5.17 -3.94
C ARG A 18 1.64 -4.50 -3.57
N ALA A 19 2.71 -4.79 -4.30
CA ALA A 19 4.01 -4.17 -4.08
C ALA A 19 3.95 -2.64 -4.27
N ALA A 20 3.25 -2.15 -5.31
CA ALA A 20 3.06 -0.72 -5.52
C ALA A 20 2.29 -0.04 -4.36
N ILE A 21 1.26 -0.68 -3.82
CA ILE A 21 0.50 -0.16 -2.66
C ILE A 21 1.38 -0.10 -1.40
N TYR A 22 2.22 -1.11 -1.21
CA TYR A 22 3.11 -1.20 -0.04
C TYR A 22 4.34 -0.28 -0.15
N ALA A 23 4.62 0.24 -1.34
CA ALA A 23 5.59 1.32 -1.54
C ALA A 23 5.07 2.70 -1.08
N HIS A 24 3.87 2.78 -0.50
CA HIS A 24 3.26 4.03 -0.02
C HIS A 24 3.20 5.08 -1.15
N GLY A 25 3.38 6.36 -0.84
CA GLY A 25 3.42 7.43 -1.85
C GLY A 25 4.73 7.52 -2.65
N GLY A 26 5.55 6.47 -2.66
CA GLY A 26 6.88 6.42 -3.29
C GLY A 26 8.03 6.69 -2.31
N PRO A 27 9.28 6.34 -2.71
CA PRO A 27 10.45 6.39 -1.84
C PRO A 27 10.74 7.79 -1.28
N GLU A 28 10.62 8.84 -2.10
CA GLU A 28 10.82 10.24 -1.68
C GLU A 28 9.88 10.64 -0.52
N ARG A 29 8.61 10.24 -0.58
CA ARG A 29 7.64 10.57 0.47
C ARG A 29 7.87 9.77 1.75
N VAL A 30 8.36 8.54 1.63
CA VAL A 30 8.75 7.69 2.77
C VAL A 30 9.96 8.30 3.47
N GLU A 31 11.01 8.61 2.72
CA GLU A 31 12.23 9.25 3.22
C GLU A 31 11.90 10.58 3.91
N ALA A 32 11.07 11.43 3.32
CA ALA A 32 10.63 12.69 3.93
C ALA A 32 9.83 12.51 5.25
N GLN A 33 9.22 11.34 5.51
CA GLN A 33 8.66 11.04 6.84
C GLN A 33 9.77 10.63 7.81
N HIS A 34 10.68 9.76 7.37
CA HIS A 34 11.77 9.25 8.19
C HIS A 34 12.74 10.37 8.61
N GLU A 35 13.06 11.32 7.72
CA GLU A 35 13.86 12.52 8.03
C GLU A 35 13.23 13.39 9.14
N LYS A 36 11.89 13.34 9.27
CA LYS A 36 11.16 14.03 10.35
C LYS A 36 11.11 13.21 11.64
N GLY A 37 11.81 12.09 11.72
CA GLY A 37 11.77 11.15 12.83
C GLY A 37 10.45 10.38 12.95
N LYS A 38 9.66 10.30 11.86
CA LYS A 38 8.34 9.67 11.86
C LYS A 38 8.38 8.36 11.09
N LEU A 39 7.75 7.34 11.64
CA LEU A 39 7.44 6.10 10.92
C LEU A 39 6.30 6.30 9.90
N THR A 40 6.27 5.45 8.87
CA THR A 40 5.13 5.30 7.95
C THR A 40 3.92 4.70 8.66
N ALA A 41 2.75 4.72 8.02
CA ALA A 41 1.53 4.14 8.61
C ALA A 41 1.69 2.64 8.89
N ARG A 42 2.23 1.87 7.92
CA ARG A 42 2.41 0.42 8.08
C ARG A 42 3.52 0.08 9.08
N GLU A 43 4.59 0.88 9.16
CA GLU A 43 5.62 0.71 10.19
C GLU A 43 5.06 0.90 11.61
N ARG A 44 4.17 1.87 11.81
CA ARG A 44 3.52 2.07 13.12
C ARG A 44 2.62 0.89 13.51
N VAL A 45 1.88 0.35 12.54
CA VAL A 45 1.05 -0.84 12.77
C VAL A 45 1.92 -2.04 13.14
N ALA A 46 3.00 -2.28 12.37
CA ALA A 46 3.93 -3.37 12.63
C ALA A 46 4.65 -3.25 13.99
N LEU A 47 4.86 -2.02 14.48
CA LEU A 47 5.44 -1.78 15.81
C LEU A 47 4.45 -2.07 16.95
N LEU A 48 3.14 -1.89 16.70
CA LEU A 48 2.09 -2.01 17.73
C LEU A 48 1.65 -3.46 17.95
N VAL A 49 1.56 -4.25 16.89
CA VAL A 49 0.96 -5.58 16.90
C VAL A 49 2.02 -6.68 16.96
N ASP A 50 1.64 -7.87 17.44
CA ASP A 50 2.50 -9.05 17.39
C ASP A 50 2.93 -9.34 15.96
N GLU A 51 4.18 -9.78 15.79
CA GLU A 51 4.75 -10.08 14.49
C GLU A 51 3.89 -11.11 13.72
N GLY A 52 3.49 -10.75 12.49
CA GLY A 52 2.67 -11.60 11.63
C GLY A 52 1.18 -11.67 11.99
N SER A 53 0.72 -10.98 13.03
CA SER A 53 -0.69 -11.00 13.45
C SER A 53 -1.59 -10.06 12.63
N PHE A 54 -1.03 -9.00 12.03
CA PHE A 54 -1.81 -7.98 11.36
C PHE A 54 -2.37 -8.47 10.01
N VAL A 55 -3.69 -8.41 9.87
CA VAL A 55 -4.43 -8.68 8.63
C VAL A 55 -5.01 -7.37 8.13
N GLU A 56 -4.45 -6.86 7.03
CA GLU A 56 -4.87 -5.59 6.41
C GLU A 56 -6.17 -5.77 5.59
N TYR A 57 -7.09 -4.81 5.74
CA TYR A 57 -8.32 -4.71 4.97
C TYR A 57 -8.22 -3.62 3.90
N ASP A 58 -8.92 -3.84 2.79
CA ASP A 58 -9.12 -2.84 1.73
C ASP A 58 -7.84 -2.18 1.16
N ALA A 59 -6.71 -2.88 1.19
CA ALA A 59 -5.42 -2.35 0.71
C ALA A 59 -5.46 -1.83 -0.75
N PHE A 60 -6.35 -2.38 -1.59
CA PHE A 60 -6.54 -1.98 -2.99
C PHE A 60 -7.56 -0.86 -3.20
N MET A 61 -8.10 -0.28 -2.14
CA MET A 61 -9.07 0.82 -2.25
C MET A 61 -8.44 2.02 -2.95
N ARG A 62 -9.24 2.67 -3.79
CA ARG A 62 -8.91 3.88 -4.53
C ARG A 62 -10.05 4.87 -4.37
N THR A 63 -9.70 6.16 -4.34
CA THR A 63 -10.70 7.22 -4.41
C THR A 63 -11.56 7.07 -5.67
N ARG A 64 -12.83 7.45 -5.55
CA ARG A 64 -13.77 7.57 -6.68
C ARG A 64 -14.13 9.02 -6.97
N SER A 65 -13.52 9.95 -6.24
CA SER A 65 -13.75 11.38 -6.43
C SER A 65 -13.07 11.84 -7.71
N THR A 66 -13.78 12.63 -8.51
CA THR A 66 -13.25 13.33 -9.69
C THR A 66 -13.03 14.82 -9.41
N TYR A 67 -13.28 15.27 -8.18
CA TYR A 67 -13.04 16.66 -7.81
C TYR A 67 -11.54 16.92 -7.71
N TYR A 68 -11.11 18.11 -8.16
CA TYR A 68 -9.72 18.58 -8.04
C TYR A 68 -8.68 17.63 -8.63
N ASP A 69 -9.00 16.93 -9.73
CA ASP A 69 -8.10 15.97 -10.39
C ASP A 69 -7.64 14.81 -9.49
N LEU A 70 -8.40 14.49 -8.43
CA LEU A 70 -8.08 13.37 -7.53
C LEU A 70 -8.07 12.02 -8.24
N ASP A 71 -8.83 11.87 -9.33
CA ASP A 71 -8.83 10.70 -10.21
C ASP A 71 -7.51 10.49 -10.96
N LYS A 72 -6.68 11.55 -11.07
CA LYS A 72 -5.35 11.51 -11.69
C LYS A 72 -4.23 11.25 -10.68
N MET A 73 -4.54 11.25 -9.37
CA MET A 73 -3.57 11.01 -8.32
C MET A 73 -3.52 9.53 -7.93
N GLU A 74 -2.31 8.99 -7.77
CA GLU A 74 -2.14 7.67 -7.17
C GLU A 74 -2.10 7.83 -5.64
N LEU A 75 -3.19 7.41 -5.00
CA LEU A 75 -3.39 7.43 -3.54
C LEU A 75 -3.58 5.99 -3.04
N PRO A 76 -2.49 5.28 -2.70
CA PRO A 76 -2.57 3.91 -2.22
C PRO A 76 -3.45 3.77 -0.97
N ALA A 77 -4.35 2.78 -0.99
CA ALA A 77 -5.31 2.51 0.09
C ALA A 77 -6.12 3.75 0.53
N ASP A 78 -6.33 4.71 -0.38
CA ASP A 78 -6.97 6.01 -0.10
C ASP A 78 -6.36 6.76 1.10
N GLY A 79 -5.07 6.53 1.36
CA GLY A 79 -4.31 7.20 2.43
C GLY A 79 -4.48 6.61 3.84
N VAL A 80 -5.20 5.50 4.01
CA VAL A 80 -5.43 4.86 5.32
C VAL A 80 -5.09 3.37 5.31
N VAL A 81 -4.52 2.88 6.40
CA VAL A 81 -4.25 1.46 6.63
C VAL A 81 -5.21 0.98 7.72
N THR A 82 -6.02 -0.03 7.41
CA THR A 82 -7.02 -0.59 8.33
C THR A 82 -6.86 -2.11 8.43
N GLY A 83 -7.30 -2.70 9.54
CA GLY A 83 -7.14 -4.13 9.76
C GLY A 83 -7.36 -4.55 11.21
N VAL A 84 -7.02 -5.80 11.50
CA VAL A 84 -7.03 -6.38 12.85
C VAL A 84 -5.68 -7.06 13.12
N GLY A 85 -5.23 -7.05 14.37
CA GLY A 85 -4.03 -7.76 14.83
C GLY A 85 -4.11 -8.05 16.33
N THR A 86 -3.14 -8.78 16.87
CA THR A 86 -3.01 -9.05 18.31
C THR A 86 -1.94 -8.13 18.92
N VAL A 87 -2.05 -7.85 20.23
CA VAL A 87 -1.17 -6.95 21.01
C VAL A 87 -0.91 -7.57 22.37
#